data_AF-A0A5C4K4H7-F1
#
_entry.id   AF-A0A5C4K4H7-F1
#
_cell.length_a   1.000
_cell.length_b   1.000
_cell.length_c   1.000
_cell.angle_alpha   90.00
_cell.angle_beta   90.00
_cell.angle_gamma   90.00
#
_symmetry.space_group_name_H-M   'P 1'
#
loop_
_entity.id
_entity.type
_entity.pdbx_description
1 polymer ?
#
loop_
_entity_poly.entity_id
_entity_poly.type
_entity_poly.pdbx_seq_one_letter_code
_entity_poly.pdbx_strand_id
1 'polypeptide(L)'
;MSGIVRVYKRDDEGTLHFREAWYDQDYSQFVMNYGVVGHQSKTEETDVPDAEAAEGLLDAFAAQCAEDGYAEIPDEEQFWVVAQFALKTREGTDRDRYLEEKATDALISHLAWRGLGTVERSGFTDYKLNIFCLCPEVNKAVNAIKVCSRSEDLDFTKLSIGVAPYNEPENFKLKHSAKAATGFSL
;
A
#
# COMPACT_ATOMS: atom_id res chain seq x y z
N MET A 1 -18.87 8.35 9.09
CA MET A 1 -17.55 7.85 8.65
C MET A 1 -17.66 7.69 7.16
N SER A 2 -17.05 8.57 6.36
CA SER A 2 -16.99 8.37 4.91
C SER A 2 -16.01 7.23 4.66
N GLY A 3 -16.51 6.00 4.66
CA GLY A 3 -15.70 4.79 4.53
C GLY A 3 -15.18 4.64 3.11
N ILE A 4 -13.93 4.22 2.99
CA ILE A 4 -13.39 3.70 1.73
C ILE A 4 -13.82 2.24 1.61
N VAL A 5 -14.36 1.85 0.44
CA VAL A 5 -14.64 0.45 0.13
C VAL A 5 -13.52 -0.03 -0.78
N ARG A 6 -12.77 -1.06 -0.38
CA ARG A 6 -11.72 -1.66 -1.20
C ARG A 6 -11.88 -3.16 -1.26
N VAL A 7 -12.02 -3.68 -2.47
CA VAL A 7 -12.32 -5.09 -2.72
C VAL A 7 -11.48 -5.64 -3.86
N TYR A 8 -11.32 -6.96 -3.86
CA TYR A 8 -10.41 -7.68 -4.72
C TYR A 8 -11.08 -8.90 -5.34
N LYS A 9 -10.60 -9.31 -6.51
CA LYS A 9 -11.01 -10.54 -7.17
C LYS A 9 -9.85 -11.11 -7.97
N ARG A 10 -9.66 -12.43 -7.93
CA ARG A 10 -8.81 -13.13 -8.90
C ARG A 10 -9.65 -13.54 -10.10
N ASP A 11 -9.15 -13.26 -11.30
CA ASP A 11 -9.74 -13.79 -12.53
C ASP A 11 -9.33 -15.26 -12.77
N ASP A 12 -9.82 -15.84 -13.88
CA ASP A 12 -9.57 -17.23 -14.25
C ASP A 12 -8.08 -17.52 -14.55
N GLU A 13 -7.28 -16.49 -14.82
CA GLU A 13 -5.83 -16.60 -15.04
C GLU A 13 -5.04 -16.42 -13.73
N GLY A 14 -5.73 -16.20 -12.60
CA GLY A 14 -5.14 -15.97 -11.28
C GLY A 14 -4.66 -14.54 -11.06
N THR A 15 -4.93 -13.63 -11.99
CA THR A 15 -4.56 -12.22 -11.88
C THR A 15 -5.47 -11.52 -10.88
N LEU A 16 -4.87 -10.86 -9.90
CA LEU A 16 -5.59 -10.08 -8.90
C LEU A 16 -5.98 -8.70 -9.46
N HIS A 17 -7.27 -8.40 -9.44
CA HIS A 17 -7.87 -7.10 -9.74
C HIS A 17 -8.36 -6.47 -8.45
N PHE A 18 -8.43 -5.15 -8.42
CA PHE A 18 -9.01 -4.39 -7.32
C PHE A 18 -10.04 -3.39 -7.83
N ARG A 19 -10.98 -3.08 -6.97
CA ARG A 19 -11.88 -1.93 -7.08
C ARG A 19 -11.92 -1.22 -5.75
N GLU A 20 -11.93 0.09 -5.81
CA GLU A 20 -11.95 0.96 -4.65
C GLU A 20 -12.88 2.14 -4.94
N ALA A 21 -13.63 2.56 -3.92
CA ALA A 21 -14.44 3.76 -4.01
C ALA A 21 -14.44 4.54 -2.70
N TRP A 22 -14.49 5.87 -2.80
CA TRP A 22 -14.63 6.78 -1.66
C TRP A 22 -15.41 8.04 -2.06
N TYR A 23 -15.89 8.76 -1.06
CA TYR A 23 -16.43 10.10 -1.23
C TYR A 23 -15.36 11.14 -0.93
N ASP A 24 -15.01 11.94 -1.92
CA ASP A 24 -14.18 13.12 -1.77
C ASP A 24 -15.06 14.32 -1.39
N GLN A 25 -14.99 14.70 -0.11
CA GLN A 25 -15.80 15.78 0.45
C GLN A 25 -15.35 17.16 -0.05
N ASP A 26 -14.05 17.33 -0.34
CA ASP A 26 -13.49 18.62 -0.73
C ASP A 26 -13.98 19.02 -2.13
N TYR A 27 -14.14 18.03 -3.01
CA TYR A 27 -14.65 18.23 -4.37
C TYR A 27 -16.12 17.86 -4.54
N SER A 28 -16.77 17.32 -3.50
CA SER A 28 -18.13 16.76 -3.60
C SER A 28 -18.25 15.72 -4.71
N GLN A 29 -17.32 14.76 -4.74
CA GLN A 29 -17.22 13.75 -5.79
C GLN A 29 -17.23 12.34 -5.22
N PHE A 30 -18.00 11.46 -5.84
CA PHE A 30 -17.84 10.02 -5.70
C PHE A 30 -16.71 9.57 -6.63
N VAL A 31 -15.68 8.95 -6.07
CA VAL A 31 -14.48 8.54 -6.81
C VAL A 31 -14.40 7.03 -6.83
N MET A 32 -14.19 6.47 -8.03
CA MET A 32 -13.90 5.06 -8.26
C MET A 32 -12.48 4.89 -8.77
N ASN A 33 -11.74 3.96 -8.19
CA ASN A 33 -10.37 3.62 -8.54
C ASN A 33 -10.27 2.10 -8.76
N TYR A 34 -9.87 1.66 -9.94
CA TYR A 34 -9.90 0.24 -10.27
C TYR A 34 -8.83 -0.19 -11.29
N GLY A 35 -8.48 -1.47 -11.26
CA GLY A 35 -7.57 -2.05 -12.24
C GLY A 35 -6.90 -3.34 -11.79
N VAL A 36 -5.87 -3.73 -12.54
CA VAL A 36 -5.02 -4.87 -12.19
C VAL A 36 -4.09 -4.48 -11.06
N VAL A 37 -4.06 -5.26 -9.98
CA VAL A 37 -3.17 -4.99 -8.84
C VAL A 37 -1.71 -4.94 -9.32
N GLY A 38 -0.98 -3.92 -8.87
CA GLY A 38 0.41 -3.65 -9.24
C GLY A 38 0.60 -2.81 -10.51
N HIS A 39 -0.47 -2.51 -11.25
CA HIS A 39 -0.43 -1.59 -12.40
C HIS A 39 -1.07 -0.26 -12.04
N GLN A 40 -0.69 0.81 -12.76
CA GLN A 40 -1.37 2.09 -12.64
C GLN A 40 -2.86 1.89 -12.93
N SER A 41 -3.70 2.29 -12.00
CA SER A 41 -5.15 2.15 -12.07
C SER A 41 -5.80 3.19 -12.97
N LYS A 42 -7.11 3.01 -13.19
CA LYS A 42 -8.00 3.99 -13.79
C LYS A 42 -8.86 4.61 -12.69
N THR A 43 -9.16 5.89 -12.86
CA THR A 43 -9.96 6.67 -11.91
C THR A 43 -11.12 7.33 -12.64
N GLU A 44 -12.29 7.24 -12.06
CA GLU A 44 -13.51 7.87 -12.53
C GLU A 44 -14.10 8.69 -11.37
N GLU A 45 -14.49 9.92 -11.67
CA GLU A 45 -14.99 10.89 -10.70
C GLU A 45 -16.39 11.30 -11.14
N THR A 46 -17.33 11.34 -10.21
CA THR A 46 -18.72 11.73 -10.45
C THR A 46 -19.14 12.77 -9.42
N ASP A 47 -19.51 13.96 -9.88
CA ASP A 47 -20.04 15.02 -9.02
C ASP A 47 -21.34 14.53 -8.35
N VAL A 48 -21.44 14.75 -7.04
CA VAL A 48 -22.60 14.40 -6.23
C VAL A 48 -23.10 15.61 -5.46
N PRO A 49 -24.42 15.76 -5.28
CA PRO A 49 -24.99 16.94 -4.64
C PRO A 49 -24.67 17.05 -3.15
N ASP A 50 -24.51 15.92 -2.47
CA ASP A 50 -24.27 15.83 -1.03
C ASP A 50 -23.68 14.46 -0.65
N ALA A 51 -23.34 14.32 0.63
CA ALA A 51 -22.81 13.09 1.21
C ALA A 51 -23.80 11.92 1.18
N GLU A 52 -25.11 12.19 1.27
CA GLU A 52 -26.14 11.14 1.26
C GLU A 52 -26.22 10.47 -0.11
N ALA A 53 -26.14 11.25 -1.20
CA ALA A 53 -26.01 10.72 -2.55
C ALA A 53 -24.73 9.89 -2.73
N ALA A 54 -23.61 10.33 -2.15
CA ALA A 54 -22.35 9.60 -2.19
C ALA A 54 -22.43 8.26 -1.44
N GLU A 55 -23.07 8.23 -0.28
CA GLU A 55 -23.31 7.01 0.50
C GLU A 55 -24.16 6.01 -0.29
N GLY A 56 -25.22 6.46 -0.95
CA GLY A 56 -26.03 5.61 -1.83
C GLY A 56 -25.23 5.01 -3.00
N LEU A 57 -24.28 5.77 -3.58
CA LEU A 57 -23.38 5.26 -4.61
C LEU A 57 -22.35 4.26 -4.05
N LEU A 58 -21.83 4.48 -2.84
CA LEU A 58 -20.94 3.53 -2.16
C LEU A 58 -21.65 2.20 -1.88
N ASP A 59 -22.88 2.23 -1.41
CA ASP A 59 -23.69 1.03 -1.16
C ASP A 59 -23.97 0.26 -2.46
N ALA A 60 -24.36 0.98 -3.53
CA ALA A 60 -24.57 0.38 -4.84
C ALA A 60 -23.27 -0.22 -5.42
N PHE A 61 -22.14 0.47 -5.25
CA PHE A 61 -20.82 -0.02 -5.65
C PHE A 61 -20.44 -1.30 -4.89
N ALA A 62 -20.65 -1.34 -3.58
CA ALA A 62 -20.36 -2.51 -2.75
C ALA A 62 -21.23 -3.71 -3.16
N ALA A 63 -22.52 -3.49 -3.39
CA ALA A 63 -23.44 -4.53 -3.87
C ALA A 63 -23.02 -5.09 -5.24
N GLN A 64 -22.71 -4.21 -6.20
CA GLN A 64 -22.24 -4.63 -7.52
C GLN A 64 -20.92 -5.40 -7.45
N CYS A 65 -19.99 -4.96 -6.60
CA CYS A 65 -18.73 -5.66 -6.40
C CYS A 65 -18.95 -7.07 -5.85
N ALA A 66 -19.84 -7.24 -4.87
CA ALA A 66 -20.17 -8.55 -4.31
C ALA A 66 -20.82 -9.47 -5.37
N GLU A 67 -21.74 -8.95 -6.19
CA GLU A 67 -22.33 -9.70 -7.32
C GLU A 67 -21.29 -10.12 -8.35
N ASP A 68 -20.32 -9.24 -8.63
CA ASP A 68 -19.21 -9.51 -9.53
C ASP A 68 -18.17 -10.47 -8.94
N GLY A 69 -18.32 -10.89 -7.67
CA GLY A 69 -17.42 -11.80 -6.97
C GLY A 69 -16.15 -11.13 -6.42
N TYR A 70 -16.17 -9.81 -6.22
CA TYR A 70 -15.15 -9.10 -5.45
C TYR A 70 -15.46 -9.19 -3.96
N ALA A 71 -14.41 -9.27 -3.14
CA ALA A 71 -14.51 -9.27 -1.69
C ALA A 71 -13.31 -8.56 -1.06
N GLU A 72 -13.44 -8.13 0.18
CA GLU A 72 -12.31 -7.71 0.99
C GLU A 72 -11.35 -8.89 1.21
N ILE A 73 -10.05 -8.61 1.29
CA ILE A 73 -9.05 -9.61 1.70
C ILE A 73 -8.82 -9.41 3.20
N PRO A 74 -9.15 -10.38 4.06
CA PRO A 74 -8.87 -10.29 5.49
C PRO A 74 -7.38 -10.07 5.75
N ASP A 75 -7.05 -9.33 6.80
CA ASP A 75 -5.67 -9.06 7.18
C ASP A 75 -4.83 -10.34 7.30
N GLU A 76 -5.39 -11.43 7.84
CA GLU A 76 -4.71 -12.72 7.97
C GLU A 76 -4.27 -13.36 6.66
N GLU A 77 -4.87 -12.98 5.53
CA GLU A 77 -4.52 -13.43 4.18
C GLU A 77 -3.51 -12.50 3.48
N GLN A 78 -3.18 -11.37 4.11
CA GLN A 78 -2.23 -10.39 3.61
C GLN A 78 -0.81 -10.61 4.17
N PHE A 79 0.11 -9.77 3.69
CA PHE A 79 1.52 -9.87 4.01
C PHE A 79 2.07 -8.53 4.51
N TRP A 80 2.88 -8.61 5.56
CA TRP A 80 3.78 -7.51 5.91
C TRP A 80 4.85 -7.39 4.84
N VAL A 81 4.99 -6.20 4.26
CA VAL A 81 6.07 -5.82 3.36
C VAL A 81 6.74 -4.58 3.93
N VAL A 82 7.98 -4.73 4.40
CA VAL A 82 8.68 -3.68 5.14
C VAL A 82 9.77 -3.06 4.27
N ALA A 83 9.62 -1.78 3.95
CA ALA A 83 10.70 -0.98 3.37
C ALA A 83 11.62 -0.50 4.49
N GLN A 84 12.88 -0.94 4.46
CA GLN A 84 13.88 -0.59 5.47
C GLN A 84 15.00 0.25 4.86
N PHE A 85 15.28 1.41 5.43
CA PHE A 85 16.37 2.29 5.02
C PHE A 85 17.46 2.29 6.08
N ALA A 86 18.69 1.95 5.68
CA ALA A 86 19.84 2.03 6.57
C ALA A 86 20.19 3.48 6.92
N LEU A 87 20.36 3.76 8.21
CA LEU A 87 20.69 5.07 8.75
C LEU A 87 22.14 5.11 9.23
N LYS A 88 22.67 6.32 9.41
CA LYS A 88 24.02 6.53 9.96
C LYS A 88 24.03 6.67 11.48
N THR A 89 22.90 7.01 12.07
CA THR A 89 22.72 7.24 13.50
C THR A 89 21.83 6.17 14.09
N ARG A 90 22.00 5.91 15.39
CA ARG A 90 21.26 4.86 16.09
C ARG A 90 19.77 5.18 16.21
N GLU A 91 19.44 6.41 16.59
CA GLU A 91 18.08 6.86 16.92
C GLU A 91 17.42 7.68 15.80
N GLY A 92 18.12 7.90 14.67
CA GLY A 92 17.70 8.84 13.64
C GLY A 92 18.04 10.30 13.97
N THR A 93 18.02 11.14 12.96
CA THR A 93 18.19 12.60 13.01
C THR A 93 16.93 13.29 12.49
N ASP A 94 16.83 14.61 12.62
CA ASP A 94 15.72 15.37 11.99
C ASP A 94 15.64 15.15 10.48
N ARG A 95 16.80 14.95 9.83
CA ARG A 95 16.85 14.57 8.41
C ARG A 95 16.27 13.18 8.16
N ASP A 96 16.46 12.24 9.08
CA ASP A 96 15.91 10.88 8.95
C ASP A 96 14.39 10.87 9.23
N ARG A 97 13.88 11.76 10.09
CA ARG A 97 12.43 12.01 10.26
C ARG A 97 11.80 12.60 9.00
N TYR A 98 12.48 13.56 8.36
CA TYR A 98 12.04 14.05 7.06
C TYR A 98 12.03 12.94 5.99
N LEU A 99 13.02 12.02 6.02
CA LEU A 99 13.01 10.85 5.13
C LEU A 99 11.82 9.93 5.45
N GLU A 100 11.50 9.70 6.72
CA GLU A 100 10.33 8.92 7.15
C GLU A 100 9.03 9.51 6.60
N GLU A 101 8.75 10.79 6.82
CA GLU A 101 7.55 11.46 6.32
C GLU A 101 7.47 11.36 4.80
N LYS A 102 8.54 11.78 4.09
CA LYS A 102 8.61 11.73 2.63
C LYS A 102 8.40 10.32 2.08
N ALA A 103 9.06 9.31 2.66
CA ALA A 103 8.98 7.94 2.20
C ALA A 103 7.61 7.31 2.50
N THR A 104 7.02 7.62 3.65
CA THR A 104 5.67 7.17 4.00
C THR A 104 4.64 7.74 3.04
N ASP A 105 4.64 9.05 2.80
CA ASP A 105 3.70 9.70 1.88
C ASP A 105 3.85 9.19 0.44
N ALA A 106 5.10 9.04 -0.01
CA ALA A 106 5.42 8.46 -1.31
C ALA A 106 4.86 7.04 -1.46
N LEU A 107 5.05 6.19 -0.45
CA LEU A 107 4.57 4.81 -0.47
C LEU A 107 3.05 4.73 -0.38
N ILE A 108 2.40 5.53 0.48
CA ILE A 108 0.94 5.63 0.56
C ILE A 108 0.36 5.92 -0.81
N SER A 109 0.83 7.01 -1.45
CA SER A 109 0.36 7.40 -2.78
C SER A 109 0.65 6.32 -3.82
N HIS A 110 1.89 5.82 -3.88
CA HIS A 110 2.29 4.90 -4.93
C HIS A 110 1.57 3.55 -4.88
N LEU A 111 1.27 3.04 -3.68
CA LEU A 111 0.57 1.77 -3.47
C LEU A 111 -0.94 1.90 -3.69
N ALA A 112 -1.56 3.02 -3.29
CA ALA A 112 -2.99 3.28 -3.45
C ALA A 112 -3.42 3.21 -4.93
N TRP A 113 -2.69 3.90 -5.82
CA TRP A 113 -2.95 3.89 -7.27
C TRP A 113 -2.63 2.55 -7.98
N ARG A 114 -2.29 1.52 -7.22
CA ARG A 114 -1.96 0.17 -7.72
C ARG A 114 -2.73 -0.93 -7.00
N GLY A 115 -3.62 -0.58 -6.06
CA GLY A 115 -4.33 -1.55 -5.24
C GLY A 115 -3.40 -2.46 -4.41
N LEU A 116 -2.21 -1.97 -4.05
CA LEU A 116 -1.18 -2.78 -3.38
C LEU A 116 -1.21 -2.67 -1.84
N GLY A 117 -2.35 -2.26 -1.29
CA GLY A 117 -2.60 -2.22 0.14
C GLY A 117 -2.30 -0.85 0.76
N THR A 118 -1.87 -0.84 2.01
CA THR A 118 -1.76 0.36 2.87
C THR A 118 -0.42 0.41 3.59
N VAL A 119 -0.02 1.62 4.00
CA VAL A 119 1.06 1.82 4.97
C VAL A 119 0.43 1.88 6.35
N GLU A 120 0.79 0.96 7.23
CA GLU A 120 0.17 0.82 8.55
C GLU A 120 0.92 1.61 9.63
N ARG A 121 2.25 1.63 9.53
CA ARG A 121 3.11 2.32 10.49
C ARG A 121 4.52 2.51 9.95
N SER A 122 5.23 3.47 10.52
CA SER A 122 6.68 3.61 10.39
C SER A 122 7.34 3.61 11.77
N GLY A 123 8.64 3.34 11.83
CA GLY A 123 9.38 3.38 13.08
C GLY A 123 10.88 3.22 12.93
N PHE A 124 11.60 3.85 13.84
CA PHE A 124 13.04 3.73 13.96
C PHE A 124 13.42 2.55 14.85
N THR A 125 14.44 1.82 14.40
CA THR A 125 15.20 0.87 15.20
C THR A 125 16.69 1.23 15.06
N ASP A 126 17.56 0.55 15.82
CA ASP A 126 18.99 0.84 15.82
C ASP A 126 19.55 0.87 14.38
N TYR A 127 19.88 2.07 13.92
CA TYR A 127 20.43 2.36 12.58
C TYR A 127 19.49 2.09 11.39
N LYS A 128 18.18 2.03 11.60
CA LYS A 128 17.22 1.71 10.54
C LYS A 128 15.93 2.51 10.68
N LEU A 129 15.38 2.93 9.55
CA LEU A 129 13.98 3.34 9.41
C LEU A 129 13.21 2.18 8.79
N ASN A 130 12.09 1.77 9.39
CA ASN A 130 11.20 0.72 8.90
C ASN A 130 9.84 1.31 8.57
N ILE A 131 9.33 1.05 7.36
CA ILE A 131 7.97 1.42 6.94
C ILE A 131 7.23 0.12 6.64
N PHE A 132 6.17 -0.15 7.40
CA PHE A 132 5.41 -1.38 7.35
C PHE A 132 4.18 -1.20 6.47
N CYS A 133 4.15 -1.92 5.36
CA CYS A 133 2.99 -1.98 4.49
C CYS A 133 2.26 -3.31 4.70
N LEU A 134 0.93 -3.28 4.66
CA LEU A 134 0.10 -4.47 4.57
C LEU A 134 -0.35 -4.62 3.11
N CYS A 135 0.03 -5.73 2.47
CA CYS A 135 -0.12 -5.89 1.03
C CYS A 135 -0.75 -7.24 0.65
N PRO A 136 -1.66 -7.27 -0.34
CA PRO A 136 -2.27 -8.51 -0.81
C PRO A 136 -1.36 -9.31 -1.78
N GLU A 137 -0.35 -8.67 -2.40
CA GLU A 137 0.54 -9.30 -3.38
C GLU A 137 2.02 -8.93 -3.16
N VAL A 138 2.77 -9.85 -2.54
CA VAL A 138 4.15 -9.65 -2.08
C VAL A 138 5.08 -9.20 -3.21
N ASN A 139 5.16 -9.95 -4.31
CA ASN A 139 6.14 -9.67 -5.36
C ASN A 139 5.86 -8.36 -6.08
N LYS A 140 4.57 -8.02 -6.24
CA LYS A 140 4.14 -6.76 -6.85
C LYS A 140 4.43 -5.58 -5.92
N ALA A 141 4.16 -5.70 -4.63
CA ALA A 141 4.48 -4.70 -3.62
C ALA A 141 5.99 -4.43 -3.52
N VAL A 142 6.83 -5.48 -3.45
CA VAL A 142 8.29 -5.35 -3.45
C VAL A 142 8.78 -4.58 -4.68
N ASN A 143 8.26 -4.87 -5.86
CA ASN A 143 8.62 -4.14 -7.07
C ASN A 143 8.13 -2.69 -7.07
N ALA A 144 6.91 -2.43 -6.61
CA ALA A 144 6.37 -1.09 -6.48
C ALA A 144 7.21 -0.22 -5.51
N ILE A 145 7.58 -0.75 -4.34
CA ILE A 145 8.46 -0.07 -3.37
C ILE A 145 9.81 0.28 -4.02
N LYS A 146 10.40 -0.64 -4.78
CA LYS A 146 11.67 -0.37 -5.49
C LYS A 146 11.53 0.73 -6.53
N VAL A 147 10.42 0.76 -7.27
CA VAL A 147 10.15 1.80 -8.29
C VAL A 147 9.93 3.15 -7.60
N CYS A 148 9.05 3.21 -6.62
CA CYS A 148 8.77 4.40 -5.81
C CYS A 148 10.04 4.96 -5.18
N SER A 149 10.86 4.12 -4.56
CA SER A 149 12.11 4.56 -3.91
C SER A 149 13.12 5.17 -4.88
N ARG A 150 13.07 4.80 -6.17
CA ARG A 150 13.90 5.41 -7.22
C ARG A 150 13.29 6.68 -7.79
N SER A 151 11.98 6.71 -8.02
CA SER A 151 11.29 7.88 -8.58
C SER A 151 11.29 9.05 -7.60
N GLU A 152 11.11 8.76 -6.31
CA GLU A 152 10.99 9.76 -5.25
C GLU A 152 12.32 10.08 -4.56
N ASP A 153 13.45 9.52 -5.02
CA ASP A 153 14.78 9.72 -4.41
C ASP A 153 14.79 9.45 -2.89
N LEU A 154 14.39 8.24 -2.50
CA LEU A 154 14.29 7.79 -1.11
C LEU A 154 15.53 7.02 -0.65
N ASP A 155 16.74 7.36 -1.10
CA ASP A 155 17.95 6.60 -0.77
C ASP A 155 17.89 5.12 -1.19
N PHE A 156 17.49 4.82 -2.44
CA PHE A 156 17.39 3.44 -2.97
C PHE A 156 18.64 2.57 -2.71
N THR A 157 19.84 3.17 -2.64
CA THR A 157 21.10 2.47 -2.34
C THR A 157 21.22 1.94 -0.91
N LYS A 158 20.30 2.32 -0.02
CA LYS A 158 20.21 1.89 1.37
C LYS A 158 18.96 1.06 1.66
N LEU A 159 18.15 0.78 0.63
CA LEU A 159 16.90 0.06 0.76
C LEU A 159 17.14 -1.45 0.92
N SER A 160 16.48 -2.03 1.90
CA SER A 160 16.23 -3.46 2.03
C SER A 160 14.72 -3.67 2.17
N ILE A 161 14.20 -4.79 1.65
CA ILE A 161 12.78 -5.13 1.76
C ILE A 161 12.64 -6.50 2.37
N GLY A 162 11.97 -6.56 3.51
CA GLY A 162 11.61 -7.79 4.22
C GLY A 162 10.13 -8.10 4.05
N VAL A 163 9.77 -9.39 4.01
CA VAL A 163 8.36 -9.80 3.91
C VAL A 163 8.03 -10.92 4.88
N ALA A 164 6.84 -10.87 5.46
CA ALA A 164 6.31 -11.91 6.35
C ALA A 164 4.80 -12.09 6.14
N PRO A 165 4.23 -13.28 6.33
CA PRO A 165 2.78 -13.44 6.49
C PRO A 165 2.26 -12.56 7.64
N TYR A 166 1.01 -12.07 7.54
CA TYR A 166 0.42 -11.23 8.59
C TYR A 166 0.53 -11.85 10.00
N ASN A 167 0.21 -13.15 10.09
CA ASN A 167 0.21 -13.92 11.34
C ASN A 167 1.61 -14.31 11.85
N GLU A 168 2.68 -14.03 11.11
CA GLU A 168 4.05 -14.36 11.50
C GLU A 168 4.98 -13.14 11.44
N PRO A 169 4.68 -12.05 12.17
CA PRO A 169 5.40 -10.77 12.07
C PRO A 169 6.84 -10.82 12.60
N GLU A 170 7.31 -11.97 13.09
CA GLU A 170 8.71 -12.19 13.50
C GLU A 170 9.54 -12.90 12.41
N ASN A 171 8.89 -13.47 11.38
CA ASN A 171 9.52 -14.34 10.38
C ASN A 171 9.81 -13.62 9.04
N PHE A 172 10.44 -12.44 9.11
CA PHE A 172 10.76 -11.67 7.90
C PHE A 172 11.81 -12.34 7.02
N LYS A 173 11.46 -12.54 5.74
CA LYS A 173 12.36 -13.01 4.68
C LYS A 173 12.82 -11.85 3.82
N LEU A 174 14.13 -11.75 3.60
CA LEU A 174 14.71 -10.75 2.70
C LEU A 174 14.26 -11.00 1.25
N LYS A 175 13.65 -10.00 0.61
CA LYS A 175 13.28 -10.02 -0.82
C LYS A 175 14.09 -9.06 -1.67
N HIS A 176 14.63 -8.00 -1.06
CA HIS A 176 15.52 -7.07 -1.74
C HIS A 176 16.55 -6.52 -0.76
N SER A 177 17.76 -6.28 -1.24
CA SER A 177 18.77 -5.49 -0.54
C SER A 177 19.67 -4.80 -1.54
N ALA A 178 19.93 -3.51 -1.35
CA ALA A 178 20.87 -2.76 -2.17
C ALA A 178 22.34 -3.19 -1.92
N LYS A 179 22.62 -3.79 -0.77
CA LYS A 179 23.93 -4.38 -0.41
C LYS A 179 23.81 -5.89 -0.22
N ALA A 180 24.91 -6.62 -0.39
CA ALA A 180 24.92 -8.06 -0.10
C ALA A 180 24.52 -8.31 1.36
N ALA A 181 23.41 -9.03 1.55
CA ALA A 181 22.87 -9.40 2.85
C ALA A 181 22.25 -10.80 2.74
N THR A 182 22.40 -11.60 3.79
CA THR A 182 21.90 -12.98 3.85
C THR A 182 20.55 -13.11 4.57
N GLY A 183 20.06 -12.03 5.19
CA GLY A 183 18.81 -12.03 5.95
C GLY A 183 18.25 -10.61 6.14
N PHE A 184 17.07 -10.55 6.75
CA PHE A 184 16.39 -9.31 7.12
C PHE A 184 16.15 -9.33 8.62
N SER A 185 16.39 -8.21 9.28
CA SER A 185 16.04 -8.01 10.69
C SER A 185 15.44 -6.62 10.84
N LEU A 186 14.50 -6.48 11.78
CA LEU A 186 14.03 -5.17 12.20
C LEU A 186 15.11 -4.40 12.97
#